data_AF-A0AAV4IXK7-F1
#
_entry.id   AF-A0AAV4IXK7-F1
#
_cell.length_a   1.000
_cell.length_b   1.000
_cell.length_c   1.000
_cell.angle_alpha   90.00
_cell.angle_beta   90.00
_cell.angle_gamma   90.00
#
_symmetry.space_group_name_H-M   'P 1'
#
loop_
_entity.id
_entity.type
_entity.pdbx_description
1 polymer ?
#
loop_
_entity_poly.entity_id
_entity_poly.type
_entity_poly.pdbx_seq_one_letter_code
_entity_poly.pdbx_strand_id
1 'polypeptide(L)'
;MEFTKENMRFYIFMRCKLGEPAKLIHETLQTVCGECACFYQTVCSWVKEFNEGKKSLSDCPRPGRPKSRVNEQTIASTKKDIDEDPHISVRELSATNGLSYGTVHTNITEFLRMKKDVLSQVKSVINEQRSKVSTSKTLFLHDNAGPHKARATTQSLRELEIQVLPHPAYSPDLAPFDFWLFPILKDRLAGRKFDRIQDLAKAVNLELRTIPEEDYQGAFRKWQITLKRCIESHGEYFEGL
;
A
#
# COMPACT_ATOMS: atom_id res chain seq x y z
N MET A 1 -15.80 34.71 -11.72
CA MET A 1 -14.47 34.18 -12.10
C MET A 1 -13.59 34.28 -10.86
N GLU A 2 -12.97 33.21 -10.40
CA GLU A 2 -12.09 33.28 -9.22
C GLU A 2 -10.70 33.82 -9.60
N PHE A 3 -10.22 34.81 -8.85
CA PHE A 3 -8.86 35.33 -8.98
C PHE A 3 -7.88 34.45 -8.22
N THR A 4 -7.51 33.31 -8.82
CA THR A 4 -6.49 32.42 -8.27
C THR A 4 -5.08 32.98 -8.51
N LYS A 5 -4.09 32.52 -7.73
CA LYS A 5 -2.69 32.90 -7.90
C LYS A 5 -2.16 32.57 -9.30
N GLU A 6 -2.61 31.47 -9.88
CA GLU A 6 -2.19 31.02 -11.21
C GLU A 6 -2.78 31.92 -12.31
N ASN A 7 -4.04 32.34 -12.16
CA ASN A 7 -4.69 33.29 -13.08
C ASN A 7 -3.96 34.65 -13.10
N MET A 8 -3.55 35.16 -11.93
CA MET A 8 -2.78 36.40 -11.85
C MET A 8 -1.40 36.25 -12.50
N ARG A 9 -0.71 35.11 -12.31
CA ARG A 9 0.59 34.84 -12.95
C ARG A 9 0.47 34.73 -14.47
N PHE A 10 -0.57 34.08 -14.96
CA PHE A 10 -0.87 34.02 -16.40
C PHE A 10 -1.08 35.42 -16.98
N TYR A 11 -1.84 36.26 -16.29
CA TYR A 11 -2.04 37.66 -16.70
C TYR A 11 -0.72 38.44 -16.74
N ILE A 12 0.11 38.35 -15.70
CA ILE A 12 1.42 39.02 -15.65
C ILE A 12 2.31 38.53 -16.80
N PHE A 13 2.32 37.22 -17.08
CA PHE A 13 3.08 36.64 -18.20
C PHE A 13 2.66 37.25 -19.55
N MET A 14 1.35 37.29 -19.82
CA MET A 14 0.83 37.85 -21.06
C MET A 14 1.19 39.33 -21.23
N ARG A 15 1.01 40.15 -20.18
CA ARG A 15 1.34 41.58 -20.24
C ARG A 15 2.84 41.85 -20.33
N CYS A 16 3.65 41.05 -19.66
CA CYS A 16 5.11 41.09 -19.78
C CYS A 16 5.55 40.81 -21.23
N LYS A 17 4.90 39.86 -21.94
CA LYS A 17 5.20 39.58 -23.35
C LYS A 17 4.78 40.69 -24.31
N LEU A 18 3.81 41.51 -23.92
CA LEU A 18 3.43 42.73 -24.65
C LEU A 18 4.37 43.92 -24.37
N GLY A 19 5.38 43.76 -23.52
CA GLY A 19 6.34 44.81 -23.18
C GLY A 19 5.82 45.86 -22.20
N GLU A 20 4.72 45.57 -21.49
CA GLU A 20 4.15 46.50 -20.52
C GLU A 20 5.01 46.59 -19.24
N PRO A 21 5.21 47.80 -18.68
CA PRO A 21 5.97 47.97 -17.46
C PRO A 21 5.22 47.39 -16.25
N ALA A 22 5.95 46.80 -15.29
CA ALA A 22 5.38 46.15 -14.11
C ALA A 22 4.39 47.03 -13.31
N LYS A 23 4.59 48.35 -13.33
CA LYS A 23 3.68 49.33 -12.70
C LYS A 23 2.29 49.29 -13.33
N LEU A 24 2.20 49.32 -14.66
CA LEU A 24 0.94 49.28 -15.39
C LEU A 24 0.20 47.95 -15.19
N ILE A 25 0.97 46.85 -15.16
CA ILE A 25 0.44 45.50 -14.89
C ILE A 25 -0.19 45.44 -13.50
N HIS A 26 0.49 45.98 -12.48
CA HIS A 26 -0.02 46.02 -11.11
C HIS A 26 -1.23 46.93 -10.96
N GLU A 27 -1.22 48.12 -11.54
CA GLU A 27 -2.37 49.04 -11.51
C GLU A 27 -3.61 48.38 -12.11
N THR A 28 -3.45 47.71 -13.25
CA THR A 28 -4.57 47.00 -13.90
C THR A 28 -5.05 45.81 -13.07
N LEU A 29 -4.14 45.05 -12.45
CA LEU A 29 -4.50 43.99 -11.51
C LEU A 29 -5.23 44.54 -10.29
N GLN A 30 -4.82 45.68 -9.75
CA GLN A 30 -5.46 46.34 -8.61
C GLN A 30 -6.88 46.84 -8.98
N THR A 31 -7.06 47.41 -10.16
CA THR A 31 -8.38 47.84 -10.67
C THR A 31 -9.33 46.66 -10.83
N VAL A 32 -8.85 45.52 -11.34
CA VAL A 32 -9.69 44.35 -11.64
C VAL A 32 -9.92 43.46 -10.42
N CYS A 33 -8.88 43.23 -9.60
CA CYS A 33 -8.90 42.26 -8.51
C CYS A 33 -9.07 42.90 -7.11
N GLY A 34 -8.97 44.23 -6.99
CA GLY A 34 -9.10 44.93 -5.71
C GLY A 34 -8.16 44.39 -4.64
N GLU A 35 -8.72 44.06 -3.47
CA GLU A 35 -7.97 43.50 -2.33
C GLU A 35 -7.35 42.12 -2.60
N CYS A 36 -7.85 41.40 -3.62
CA CYS A 36 -7.31 40.10 -4.03
C CYS A 36 -6.09 40.23 -4.95
N ALA A 37 -5.71 41.45 -5.37
CA ALA A 37 -4.55 41.66 -6.22
C ALA A 37 -3.25 41.29 -5.49
N CYS A 38 -2.31 40.67 -6.21
CA CYS A 38 -0.97 40.44 -5.68
C CYS A 38 -0.20 41.76 -5.54
N PHE A 39 0.61 41.88 -4.49
CA PHE A 39 1.41 43.08 -4.23
C PHE A 39 2.36 43.43 -5.39
N TYR A 40 2.64 44.72 -5.55
CA TYR A 40 3.56 45.25 -6.57
C TYR A 40 4.92 44.52 -6.61
N GLN A 41 5.53 44.20 -5.45
CA GLN A 41 6.78 43.44 -5.43
C GLN A 41 6.65 42.04 -6.06
N THR A 42 5.47 41.41 -5.92
CA THR A 42 5.19 40.11 -6.54
C THR A 42 5.17 40.25 -8.06
N VAL A 43 4.52 41.29 -8.58
CA VAL A 43 4.51 41.58 -10.03
C VAL A 43 5.91 41.83 -10.56
N CYS A 44 6.73 42.64 -9.88
CA CYS A 44 8.12 42.88 -10.26
C CYS A 44 8.96 41.60 -10.29
N SER A 45 8.81 40.73 -9.27
CA SER A 45 9.52 39.44 -9.21
C SER A 45 9.15 38.55 -10.39
N TRP A 46 7.87 38.44 -10.72
CA TRP A 46 7.41 37.62 -11.84
C TRP A 46 7.84 38.19 -13.20
N VAL A 47 7.76 39.51 -13.40
CA VAL A 47 8.25 40.16 -14.63
C VAL A 47 9.75 39.89 -14.81
N LYS A 48 10.55 39.99 -13.73
CA LYS A 48 11.97 39.65 -13.76
C LYS A 48 12.19 38.18 -14.16
N GLU A 49 11.53 37.24 -13.48
CA GLU A 49 11.68 35.81 -13.76
C GLU A 49 11.25 35.44 -15.19
N PHE A 50 10.20 36.07 -15.74
CA PHE A 50 9.76 35.85 -17.11
C PHE A 50 10.74 36.43 -18.16
N ASN A 51 11.36 37.57 -17.86
CA ASN A 51 12.43 38.13 -18.68
C ASN A 51 13.71 37.25 -18.63
N GLU A 52 13.96 36.60 -17.49
CA GLU A 52 15.03 35.60 -17.31
C GLU A 52 14.69 34.22 -17.93
N GLY A 53 13.53 34.09 -18.58
CA GLY A 53 13.18 32.91 -19.39
C GLY A 53 12.35 31.85 -18.67
N LYS A 54 11.81 32.12 -17.47
CA LYS A 54 10.88 31.22 -16.78
C LYS A 54 9.61 31.01 -17.62
N LYS A 55 9.20 29.74 -17.78
CA LYS A 55 7.98 29.35 -18.55
C LYS A 55 6.85 28.79 -17.68
N SER A 56 7.14 28.42 -16.44
CA SER A 56 6.16 27.82 -15.52
C SER A 56 5.41 28.90 -14.73
N LEU A 57 4.09 28.73 -14.60
CA LEU A 57 3.21 29.56 -13.77
C LEU A 57 3.01 29.00 -12.36
N SER A 58 3.41 27.74 -12.13
CA SER A 58 3.27 27.07 -10.86
C SER A 58 4.43 27.40 -9.89
N ASP A 59 4.21 27.23 -8.59
CA ASP A 59 5.28 27.35 -7.60
C ASP A 59 6.41 26.36 -7.90
N CYS A 60 7.66 26.80 -7.79
CA CYS A 60 8.78 25.86 -7.75
C CYS A 60 8.63 24.94 -6.53
N PRO A 61 9.14 23.70 -6.60
CA PRO A 61 9.22 22.84 -5.43
C PRO A 61 9.88 23.61 -4.29
N ARG A 62 9.14 23.82 -3.20
CA ARG A 62 9.70 24.51 -2.03
C ARG A 62 10.76 23.58 -1.43
N PRO A 63 11.94 24.09 -1.06
CA PRO A 63 12.87 23.32 -0.24
C PRO A 63 12.14 23.00 1.07
N GLY A 64 11.71 21.75 1.21
CA GLY A 64 11.12 21.27 2.45
C GLY A 64 12.15 21.32 3.58
N ARG A 65 11.70 21.10 4.81
CA ARG A 65 12.61 20.77 5.91
C ARG A 65 13.54 19.64 5.44
N PRO A 66 14.87 19.74 5.59
CA PRO A 66 15.76 18.64 5.23
C PRO A 66 15.20 17.36 5.87
N LYS A 67 14.94 16.31 5.08
CA LYS A 67 14.62 14.98 5.63
C LYS A 67 15.86 14.57 6.42
N SER A 68 15.84 14.86 7.72
CA SER A 68 16.99 14.75 8.59
C SER A 68 17.55 13.33 8.50
N ARG A 69 18.84 13.24 8.14
CA ARG A 69 19.72 12.07 8.35
C ARG A 69 19.51 10.83 7.47
N VAL A 70 18.58 10.82 6.52
CA VAL A 70 18.56 9.74 5.52
C VAL A 70 19.63 10.02 4.47
N ASN A 71 20.71 9.26 4.51
CA ASN A 71 21.79 9.28 3.52
C ASN A 71 22.01 7.87 2.95
N GLU A 72 22.69 7.77 1.82
CA GLU A 72 22.93 6.49 1.14
C GLU A 72 23.68 5.49 2.04
N GLN A 73 24.57 5.99 2.90
CA GLN A 73 25.31 5.20 3.89
C GLN A 73 24.41 4.55 4.94
N THR A 74 23.44 5.29 5.50
CA THR A 74 22.49 4.77 6.49
C THR A 74 21.52 3.78 5.87
N ILE A 75 21.09 4.01 4.63
CA ILE A 75 20.29 3.05 3.87
C ILE A 75 21.08 1.75 3.67
N ALA A 76 22.35 1.85 3.26
CA ALA A 76 23.23 0.70 3.06
C ALA A 76 23.51 -0.06 4.37
N SER A 77 23.75 0.65 5.47
CA SER A 77 23.96 0.06 6.79
C SER A 77 22.72 -0.67 7.29
N THR A 78 21.55 -0.02 7.21
CA THR A 78 20.26 -0.66 7.54
C THR A 78 20.03 -1.91 6.69
N LYS A 79 20.37 -1.88 5.39
CA LYS A 79 20.25 -3.03 4.51
C LYS A 79 21.18 -4.17 4.92
N LYS A 80 22.45 -3.85 5.19
CA LYS A 80 23.46 -4.83 5.61
C LYS A 80 23.01 -5.58 6.86
N ASP A 81 22.55 -4.85 7.88
CA ASP A 81 22.08 -5.46 9.13
C ASP A 81 20.91 -6.44 8.90
N ILE A 82 20.00 -6.11 7.98
CA ILE A 82 18.87 -6.97 7.62
C ILE A 82 19.32 -8.19 6.79
N ASP A 83 20.30 -8.01 5.92
CA ASP A 83 20.87 -9.10 5.12
C ASP A 83 21.65 -10.10 6.02
N GLU A 84 22.25 -9.62 7.11
CA GLU A 84 22.92 -10.44 8.13
C GLU A 84 21.93 -11.15 9.07
N ASP A 85 20.92 -10.44 9.56
CA ASP A 85 19.83 -11.01 10.36
C ASP A 85 18.45 -10.57 9.83
N PRO A 86 17.76 -11.42 9.06
CA PRO A 86 16.43 -11.13 8.55
C PRO A 86 15.34 -10.94 9.62
N HIS A 87 15.60 -11.30 10.88
CA HIS A 87 14.66 -11.19 12.00
C HIS A 87 14.93 -9.97 12.90
N ILE A 88 15.95 -9.16 12.60
CA ILE A 88 16.28 -7.97 13.38
C ILE A 88 15.10 -7.00 13.48
N SER A 89 14.82 -6.53 14.69
CA SER A 89 13.71 -5.60 14.91
C SER A 89 14.08 -4.19 14.47
N VAL A 90 13.06 -3.39 14.08
CA VAL A 90 13.25 -1.95 13.77
C VAL A 90 13.84 -1.18 14.97
N ARG A 91 13.56 -1.63 16.20
CA ARG A 91 14.12 -1.04 17.43
C ARG A 91 15.60 -1.35 17.58
N GLU A 92 16.03 -2.59 17.32
CA GLU A 92 17.45 -2.95 17.32
C GLU A 92 18.20 -2.21 16.21
N LEU A 93 17.68 -2.19 14.98
CA LEU A 93 18.26 -1.41 13.88
C LEU A 93 18.43 0.08 14.23
N SER A 94 17.46 0.64 14.94
CA SER A 94 17.49 2.02 15.43
C SER A 94 18.61 2.23 16.46
N ALA A 95 18.78 1.29 17.39
CA ALA A 95 19.85 1.32 18.37
C ALA A 95 21.24 1.14 17.74
N THR A 96 21.40 0.14 16.86
CA THR A 96 22.68 -0.20 16.20
C THR A 96 23.16 0.93 15.29
N ASN A 97 22.27 1.50 14.47
CA ASN A 97 22.63 2.56 13.53
C ASN A 97 22.57 3.97 14.17
N GLY A 98 22.15 4.09 15.43
CA GLY A 98 21.95 5.37 16.10
C GLY A 98 20.92 6.27 15.40
N LEU A 99 19.95 5.68 14.70
CA LEU A 99 18.91 6.36 13.92
C LEU A 99 17.61 6.43 14.70
N SER A 100 16.74 7.38 14.36
CA SER A 100 15.38 7.35 14.91
C SER A 100 14.60 6.16 14.35
N TYR A 101 13.67 5.61 15.14
CA TYR A 101 12.76 4.55 14.69
C TYR A 101 12.07 4.92 13.37
N GLY A 102 11.58 6.16 13.24
CA GLY A 102 10.93 6.65 12.03
C GLY A 102 11.86 6.65 10.82
N THR A 103 13.14 7.03 11.00
CA THR A 103 14.14 6.99 9.93
C THR A 103 14.40 5.56 9.46
N VAL A 104 14.60 4.61 10.37
CA VAL A 104 14.79 3.19 10.01
C VAL A 104 13.55 2.66 9.29
N HIS A 105 12.35 2.95 9.79
CA HIS A 105 11.11 2.55 9.15
C HIS A 105 11.00 3.14 7.73
N THR A 106 11.32 4.41 7.52
CA THR A 106 11.36 5.04 6.20
C THR A 106 12.42 4.40 5.30
N ASN A 107 13.62 4.11 5.80
CA ASN A 107 14.66 3.40 5.05
C ASN A 107 14.14 2.05 4.54
N ILE A 108 13.53 1.24 5.41
CA ILE A 108 13.00 -0.08 5.04
C ILE A 108 11.84 0.03 4.04
N THR A 109 10.90 0.95 4.28
CA THR A 109 9.62 1.00 3.53
C THR A 109 9.69 1.82 2.25
N GLU A 110 10.33 3.00 2.25
CA GLU A 110 10.39 3.91 1.09
C GLU A 110 11.62 3.64 0.22
N PHE A 111 12.79 3.45 0.83
CA PHE A 111 14.07 3.39 0.09
C PHE A 111 14.44 1.95 -0.30
N LEU A 112 14.43 1.02 0.65
CA LEU A 112 14.71 -0.39 0.40
C LEU A 112 13.52 -1.13 -0.20
N ARG A 113 12.30 -0.55 -0.07
CA ARG A 113 11.04 -1.11 -0.58
C ARG A 113 10.82 -2.57 -0.17
N MET A 114 11.27 -2.94 1.03
CA MET A 114 11.20 -4.32 1.53
C MET A 114 9.78 -4.73 1.97
N LYS A 115 8.78 -3.86 1.72
CA LYS A 115 7.38 -4.22 1.92
C LYS A 115 7.01 -5.25 0.87
N LYS A 116 6.70 -6.47 1.33
CA LYS A 116 6.15 -7.52 0.46
C LYS A 116 4.83 -7.03 -0.15
N ASP A 117 4.79 -6.90 -1.47
CA ASP A 117 3.58 -6.52 -2.19
C ASP A 117 2.66 -7.73 -2.40
N VAL A 118 2.01 -8.13 -1.32
CA VAL A 118 1.06 -9.24 -1.33
C VAL A 118 -0.20 -8.88 -2.10
N LEU A 119 -0.66 -7.63 -2.03
CA LEU A 119 -1.92 -7.22 -2.64
C LEU A 119 -1.86 -7.27 -4.17
N SER A 120 -0.78 -6.80 -4.80
CA SER A 120 -0.64 -6.90 -6.26
C SER A 120 -0.51 -8.34 -6.73
N GLN A 121 0.18 -9.19 -5.97
CA GLN A 121 0.27 -10.63 -6.26
C GLN A 121 -1.11 -11.29 -6.20
N VAL A 122 -1.88 -11.03 -5.14
CA VAL A 122 -3.25 -11.54 -4.99
C VAL A 122 -4.16 -11.02 -6.12
N LYS A 123 -4.08 -9.73 -6.48
CA LYS A 123 -4.81 -9.15 -7.63
C LYS A 123 -4.51 -9.92 -8.91
N SER A 124 -3.24 -10.19 -9.20
CA SER A 124 -2.82 -10.94 -10.38
C SER A 124 -3.41 -12.35 -10.40
N VAL A 125 -3.27 -13.10 -9.30
CA VAL A 125 -3.77 -14.49 -9.20
C VAL A 125 -5.29 -14.53 -9.36
N ILE A 126 -6.03 -13.63 -8.71
CA ILE A 126 -7.49 -13.61 -8.80
C ILE A 126 -7.96 -13.32 -10.23
N ASN A 127 -7.33 -12.35 -10.92
CA ASN A 127 -7.68 -12.04 -12.31
C ASN A 127 -7.37 -13.21 -13.25
N GLU A 128 -6.25 -13.92 -13.03
CA GLU A 128 -5.91 -15.12 -13.79
C GLU A 128 -6.88 -16.28 -13.53
N GLN A 129 -7.37 -16.44 -12.30
CA GLN A 129 -8.36 -17.47 -12.03
C GLN A 129 -9.72 -17.11 -12.64
N ARG A 130 -10.16 -15.85 -12.54
CA ARG A 130 -11.42 -15.38 -13.14
C ARG A 130 -11.49 -15.57 -14.64
N SER A 131 -10.38 -15.41 -15.37
CA SER A 131 -10.39 -15.66 -16.81
C SER A 131 -10.68 -17.13 -17.16
N LYS A 132 -10.50 -18.06 -16.20
CA LYS A 132 -10.75 -19.50 -16.36
C LYS A 132 -12.15 -19.93 -15.92
N VAL A 133 -12.89 -19.10 -15.18
CA VAL A 133 -14.22 -19.45 -14.65
C VAL A 133 -15.26 -18.45 -15.13
N SER A 134 -16.34 -18.95 -15.75
CA SER A 134 -17.47 -18.14 -16.25
C SER A 134 -18.42 -17.68 -15.14
N THR A 135 -17.90 -17.33 -13.96
CA THR A 135 -18.70 -16.85 -12.83
C THR A 135 -18.42 -15.38 -12.57
N SER A 136 -19.48 -14.57 -12.62
CA SER A 136 -19.42 -13.12 -12.37
C SER A 136 -19.14 -12.75 -10.91
N LYS A 137 -19.26 -13.71 -9.97
CA LYS A 137 -19.21 -13.44 -8.53
C LYS A 137 -18.10 -14.23 -7.84
N THR A 138 -17.13 -13.53 -7.26
CA THR A 138 -16.08 -14.13 -6.44
C THR A 138 -16.36 -13.89 -4.96
N LEU A 139 -16.54 -14.97 -4.21
CA LEU A 139 -16.62 -14.95 -2.75
C LEU A 139 -15.22 -15.19 -2.18
N PHE A 140 -14.82 -14.41 -1.20
CA PHE A 140 -13.51 -14.52 -0.57
C PHE A 140 -13.64 -14.67 0.94
N LEU A 141 -13.10 -15.77 1.47
CA LEU A 141 -13.07 -16.06 2.89
C LEU A 141 -11.66 -15.86 3.43
N HIS A 142 -11.52 -15.03 4.45
CA HIS A 142 -10.29 -14.84 5.21
C HIS A 142 -10.63 -14.40 6.63
N ASP A 143 -9.67 -14.50 7.53
CA ASP A 143 -9.85 -14.13 8.94
C ASP A 143 -9.82 -12.59 9.14
N ASN A 144 -10.09 -12.21 10.39
CA ASN A 144 -10.31 -10.83 10.80
C ASN A 144 -9.04 -10.07 11.21
N ALA A 145 -7.84 -10.56 10.88
CA ALA A 145 -6.57 -9.94 11.25
C ALA A 145 -6.49 -8.46 10.85
N GLY A 146 -5.74 -7.65 11.63
CA GLY A 146 -5.60 -6.21 11.38
C GLY A 146 -5.23 -5.83 9.93
N PRO A 147 -4.22 -6.47 9.32
CA PRO A 147 -3.85 -6.22 7.91
C PRO A 147 -4.98 -6.53 6.91
N HIS A 148 -5.85 -7.49 7.22
CA HIS A 148 -6.97 -7.91 6.38
C HIS A 148 -8.12 -6.88 6.39
N LYS A 149 -8.29 -6.19 7.52
CA LYS A 149 -9.26 -5.09 7.69
C LYS A 149 -8.72 -3.71 7.31
N ALA A 150 -7.42 -3.61 7.02
CA ALA A 150 -6.80 -2.33 6.68
C ALA A 150 -7.45 -1.69 5.44
N ARG A 151 -7.49 -0.35 5.40
CA ARG A 151 -8.10 0.41 4.31
C ARG A 151 -7.55 0.04 2.93
N ALA A 152 -6.24 -0.15 2.83
CA ALA A 152 -5.58 -0.52 1.57
C ALA A 152 -6.07 -1.89 1.04
N THR A 153 -6.24 -2.86 1.94
CA THR A 153 -6.73 -4.20 1.64
C THR A 153 -8.20 -4.17 1.23
N THR A 154 -9.06 -3.52 2.03
CA THR A 154 -10.50 -3.44 1.75
C THR A 154 -10.80 -2.66 0.47
N GLN A 155 -10.05 -1.58 0.19
CA GLN A 155 -10.13 -0.87 -1.08
C GLN A 155 -9.72 -1.77 -2.26
N SER A 156 -8.61 -2.50 -2.13
CA SER A 156 -8.15 -3.41 -3.19
C SER A 156 -9.15 -4.52 -3.50
N LEU A 157 -9.81 -5.10 -2.49
CA LEU A 157 -10.83 -6.13 -2.68
C LEU A 157 -12.10 -5.56 -3.34
N ARG A 158 -12.47 -4.31 -3.04
CA ARG A 158 -13.58 -3.60 -3.70
C ARG A 158 -13.29 -3.31 -5.17
N GLU A 159 -12.08 -2.84 -5.49
CA GLU A 159 -11.63 -2.61 -6.87
C GLU A 159 -11.67 -3.90 -7.71
N LEU A 160 -11.44 -5.04 -7.07
CA LEU A 160 -11.58 -6.35 -7.69
C LEU A 160 -13.04 -6.86 -7.67
N GLU A 161 -14.03 -6.13 -7.19
CA GLU A 161 -15.43 -6.62 -7.11
C GLU A 161 -15.55 -7.96 -6.36
N ILE A 162 -14.74 -8.16 -5.33
CA ILE A 162 -14.77 -9.36 -4.50
C ILE A 162 -15.73 -9.16 -3.34
N GLN A 163 -16.64 -10.10 -3.14
CA GLN A 163 -17.45 -10.15 -1.94
C GLN A 163 -16.70 -10.90 -0.84
N VAL A 164 -16.27 -10.17 0.18
CA VAL A 164 -15.70 -10.76 1.39
C VAL A 164 -16.81 -11.39 2.22
N LEU A 165 -16.64 -12.66 2.59
CA LEU A 165 -17.55 -13.36 3.49
C LEU A 165 -17.28 -12.96 4.94
N PRO A 166 -18.32 -12.81 5.78
CA PRO A 166 -18.11 -12.57 7.20
C PRO A 166 -17.45 -13.81 7.83
N HIS A 167 -16.44 -13.57 8.65
CA HIS A 167 -15.80 -14.61 9.46
C HIS A 167 -15.88 -14.18 10.94
N PRO A 168 -16.32 -15.05 11.86
CA PRO A 168 -16.34 -14.74 13.29
C PRO A 168 -14.94 -14.63 13.90
N ALA A 169 -14.85 -14.04 15.10
CA ALA A 169 -13.58 -13.94 15.82
C ALA A 169 -13.24 -15.29 16.47
N TYR A 170 -11.95 -15.65 16.48
CA TYR A 170 -11.43 -16.87 17.09
C TYR A 170 -12.03 -18.19 16.57
N SER A 171 -12.45 -18.26 15.31
CA SER A 171 -13.12 -19.47 14.77
C SER A 171 -12.28 -20.24 13.74
N PRO A 172 -11.16 -20.85 14.14
CA PRO A 172 -10.32 -21.64 13.22
C PRO A 172 -11.06 -22.87 12.68
N ASP A 173 -12.05 -23.38 13.42
CA ASP A 173 -12.95 -24.45 12.99
C ASP A 173 -13.79 -24.06 11.76
N LEU A 174 -14.04 -22.77 11.56
CA LEU A 174 -14.77 -22.22 10.41
C LEU A 174 -13.85 -21.76 9.26
N ALA A 175 -12.54 -21.98 9.36
CA ALA A 175 -11.55 -21.62 8.35
C ALA A 175 -10.98 -22.88 7.67
N PRO A 176 -11.30 -23.15 6.38
CA PRO A 176 -10.81 -24.34 5.65
C PRO A 176 -9.29 -24.50 5.63
N PHE A 177 -8.55 -23.39 5.69
CA PHE A 177 -7.10 -23.43 5.77
C PHE A 177 -6.61 -23.98 7.11
N ASP A 178 -7.25 -23.58 8.22
CA ASP A 178 -6.83 -23.95 9.56
C ASP A 178 -7.25 -25.37 9.94
N PHE A 179 -8.50 -25.77 9.67
CA PHE A 179 -8.98 -27.11 10.06
C PHE A 179 -8.57 -28.23 9.09
N TRP A 180 -8.18 -27.92 7.85
CA TRP A 180 -7.93 -28.93 6.81
C TRP A 180 -6.58 -28.78 6.12
N LEU A 181 -6.31 -27.64 5.46
CA LEU A 181 -5.11 -27.54 4.60
C LEU A 181 -3.80 -27.53 5.39
N PHE A 182 -3.69 -26.69 6.43
CA PHE A 182 -2.48 -26.58 7.23
C PHE A 182 -2.12 -27.86 7.97
N PRO A 183 -3.07 -28.62 8.57
CA PRO A 183 -2.77 -29.94 9.11
C PRO A 183 -2.11 -30.88 8.10
N ILE A 184 -2.64 -30.97 6.88
CA ILE A 184 -2.08 -31.82 5.80
C ILE A 184 -0.66 -31.37 5.47
N LEU A 185 -0.44 -30.07 5.27
CA LEU A 185 0.89 -29.55 4.96
C LEU A 185 1.88 -29.76 6.10
N LYS A 186 1.46 -29.57 7.35
CA LYS A 186 2.29 -29.79 8.54
C LYS A 186 2.71 -31.24 8.66
N ASP A 187 1.80 -32.18 8.43
CA ASP A 187 2.08 -33.62 8.46
C ASP A 187 3.07 -34.02 7.35
N ARG A 188 2.80 -33.63 6.10
CA ARG A 188 3.64 -34.00 4.95
C ARG A 188 5.04 -33.38 4.97
N LEU A 189 5.17 -32.20 5.57
CA LEU A 189 6.44 -31.49 5.71
C LEU A 189 7.10 -31.71 7.08
N ALA A 190 6.49 -32.51 7.97
CA ALA A 190 7.03 -32.78 9.30
C ALA A 190 8.44 -33.36 9.20
N GLY A 191 9.33 -32.88 10.08
CA GLY A 191 10.72 -33.34 10.16
C GLY A 191 11.65 -32.83 9.05
N ARG A 192 11.14 -32.17 7.99
CA ARG A 192 11.99 -31.57 6.94
C ARG A 192 12.58 -30.25 7.44
N LYS A 193 13.87 -30.02 7.17
CA LYS A 193 14.56 -28.75 7.43
C LYS A 193 14.83 -28.05 6.10
N PHE A 194 14.65 -26.73 6.08
CA PHE A 194 14.87 -25.89 4.90
C PHE A 194 15.79 -24.74 5.27
N ASP A 195 16.90 -24.60 4.54
CA ASP A 195 17.87 -23.52 4.79
C ASP A 195 17.42 -22.19 4.19
N ARG A 196 16.54 -22.24 3.17
CA ARG A 196 16.03 -21.04 2.49
C ARG A 196 14.51 -21.07 2.39
N ILE A 197 13.89 -19.90 2.56
CA ILE A 197 12.43 -19.73 2.40
C ILE A 197 11.94 -20.15 1.00
N GLN A 198 12.79 -20.02 -0.01
CA GLN A 198 12.49 -20.41 -1.39
C GLN A 198 12.32 -21.93 -1.54
N ASP A 199 13.11 -22.71 -0.79
CA ASP A 199 13.06 -24.16 -0.84
C ASP A 199 11.83 -24.67 -0.07
N LEU A 200 11.50 -24.04 1.06
CA LEU A 200 10.22 -24.26 1.74
C LEU A 200 9.05 -23.93 0.82
N ALA A 201 9.07 -22.78 0.13
CA ALA A 201 8.00 -22.39 -0.78
C ALA A 201 7.83 -23.39 -1.93
N LYS A 202 8.94 -23.91 -2.51
CA LYS A 202 8.89 -24.97 -3.53
C LYS A 202 8.29 -26.26 -2.98
N ALA A 203 8.70 -26.69 -1.79
CA ALA A 203 8.18 -27.89 -1.15
C ALA A 203 6.67 -27.78 -0.90
N VAL A 204 6.22 -26.66 -0.32
CA VAL A 204 4.78 -26.38 -0.12
C VAL A 204 4.03 -26.43 -1.46
N ASN A 205 4.53 -25.78 -2.51
CA ASN A 205 3.89 -25.80 -3.82
C ASN A 205 3.81 -27.21 -4.43
N LEU A 206 4.83 -28.04 -4.21
CA LEU A 206 4.82 -29.42 -4.67
C LEU A 206 3.74 -30.21 -3.93
N GLU A 207 3.69 -30.12 -2.59
CA GLU A 207 2.69 -30.81 -1.79
C GLU A 207 1.26 -30.37 -2.18
N LEU A 208 1.02 -29.07 -2.39
CA LEU A 208 -0.28 -28.56 -2.82
C LEU A 208 -0.77 -29.16 -4.16
N ARG A 209 0.14 -29.44 -5.10
CA ARG A 209 -0.18 -30.06 -6.40
C ARG A 209 -0.52 -31.54 -6.30
N THR A 210 -0.10 -32.20 -5.23
CA THR A 210 -0.41 -33.61 -4.99
C THR A 210 -1.76 -33.83 -4.31
N ILE A 211 -2.39 -32.77 -3.80
CA ILE A 211 -3.73 -32.85 -3.20
C ILE A 211 -4.75 -32.98 -4.34
N PRO A 212 -5.52 -34.08 -4.42
CA PRO A 212 -6.54 -34.26 -5.44
C PRO A 212 -7.68 -33.24 -5.31
N GLU A 213 -8.34 -32.94 -6.43
CA GLU A 213 -9.47 -31.99 -6.45
C GLU A 213 -10.61 -32.42 -5.50
N GLU A 214 -10.87 -33.73 -5.40
CA GLU A 214 -11.92 -34.29 -4.55
C GLU A 214 -11.74 -33.97 -3.06
N ASP A 215 -10.49 -33.82 -2.60
CA ASP A 215 -10.16 -33.44 -1.22
C ASP A 215 -10.50 -31.97 -0.96
N TYR A 216 -10.22 -31.07 -1.92
CA TYR A 216 -10.65 -29.66 -1.82
C TYR A 216 -12.18 -29.58 -1.74
N GLN A 217 -12.88 -30.30 -2.62
CA GLN A 217 -14.35 -30.35 -2.59
C GLN A 217 -14.86 -30.94 -1.27
N GLY A 218 -14.19 -31.96 -0.73
CA GLY A 218 -14.46 -32.55 0.57
C GLY A 218 -14.33 -31.54 1.71
N ALA A 219 -13.29 -30.71 1.69
CA ALA A 219 -13.07 -29.65 2.66
C ALA A 219 -14.20 -28.60 2.63
N PHE A 220 -14.67 -28.21 1.44
CA PHE A 220 -15.82 -27.30 1.30
C PHE A 220 -17.13 -27.92 1.80
N ARG A 221 -17.36 -29.22 1.56
CA ARG A 221 -18.52 -29.93 2.13
C ARG A 221 -18.44 -29.98 3.66
N LYS A 222 -17.26 -30.28 4.21
CA LYS A 222 -17.04 -30.25 5.67
C LYS A 222 -17.31 -28.87 6.23
N TRP A 223 -16.79 -27.81 5.60
CA TRP A 223 -17.03 -26.42 5.99
C TRP A 223 -18.53 -26.08 6.05
N GLN A 224 -19.33 -26.49 5.06
CA GLN A 224 -20.78 -26.30 5.09
C GLN A 224 -21.48 -27.02 6.24
N ILE A 225 -21.02 -28.23 6.58
CA ILE A 225 -21.54 -28.99 7.73
C ILE A 225 -21.16 -28.29 9.03
N THR A 226 -19.91 -27.86 9.16
CA THR A 226 -19.40 -27.13 10.33
C THR A 226 -20.17 -25.84 10.57
N LEU A 227 -20.48 -25.07 9.52
CA LEU A 227 -21.31 -23.88 9.62
C LEU A 227 -22.71 -24.17 10.18
N LYS A 228 -23.34 -25.27 9.73
CA LYS A 228 -24.66 -25.69 10.26
C LYS A 228 -24.58 -26.06 11.74
N ARG A 229 -23.55 -26.82 12.12
CA ARG A 229 -23.31 -27.18 13.53
C ARG A 229 -23.08 -25.96 14.41
N CYS A 230 -22.29 -24.99 13.94
CA CYS A 230 -22.08 -23.72 14.66
C CYS A 230 -23.42 -22.99 14.93
N ILE A 231 -24.34 -22.99 13.97
CA ILE A 231 -25.68 -22.41 14.14
C ILE A 231 -26.51 -23.22 15.16
N GLU A 232 -26.51 -24.55 15.05
CA GLU A 232 -27.21 -25.46 15.97
C GLU A 232 -26.68 -25.38 17.41
N SER A 233 -25.38 -25.15 17.56
CA SER A 233 -24.68 -24.95 18.83
C SER A 233 -24.75 -23.51 19.34
N HIS A 234 -25.54 -22.63 18.71
CA HIS A 234 -25.66 -21.22 19.08
C HIS A 234 -24.32 -20.46 19.19
N GLY A 235 -23.33 -20.85 18.38
CA GLY A 235 -22.00 -20.24 18.36
C GLY A 235 -20.96 -20.85 19.30
N GLU A 236 -21.32 -21.87 20.08
CA GLU A 236 -20.37 -22.63 20.91
C GLU A 236 -19.50 -23.58 20.06
N TYR A 237 -18.30 -23.88 20.55
CA TYR A 237 -17.44 -24.90 19.94
C TYR A 237 -18.05 -26.30 20.14
N PHE A 238 -17.94 -27.14 19.12
CA PHE A 238 -18.56 -28.48 19.10
C PHE A 238 -17.53 -29.64 19.09
N GLU A 239 -16.22 -29.37 19.13
CA GLU A 239 -15.20 -30.40 19.33
C GLU A 239 -14.87 -30.52 20.83
N GLY A 240 -15.35 -31.60 21.46
CA GLY A 240 -15.22 -31.86 22.90
C GLY A 240 -16.45 -32.47 23.60
N LEU A 241 -17.51 -32.82 22.86
CA LEU A 241 -18.66 -33.61 23.32
C LEU A 241 -18.57 -35.07 22.86
#